data_AF-A0A536G598-F1
#
_entry.id   AF-A0A536G598-F1
#
_cell.length_a   1.000
_cell.length_b   1.000
_cell.length_c   1.000
_cell.angle_alpha   90.00
_cell.angle_beta   90.00
_cell.angle_gamma   90.00
#
_symmetry.space_group_name_H-M   'P 1'
#
loop_
_entity.id
_entity.type
_entity.pdbx_description
1 polymer ?
#
loop_
_entity_poly.entity_id
_entity_poly.type
_entity_poly.pdbx_seq_one_letter_code
_entity_poly.pdbx_strand_id
1 'polypeptide(L)'
;RTAAGHANAAARDLRGAARHAAYAAGQAAAVGHVAAHELGAAAYAIRAGRAAAAEDEREAAGRLECRWQRAQLPHEIRELVLDDQRLRNALCWFAFDC
;
A
#
# COMPACT_ATOMS: atom_id res chain seq x y z
N ARG A 1 -18.28 -0.77 -0.46
CA ARG A 1 -18.27 -1.75 -1.59
C ARG A 1 -18.22 -1.06 -2.96
N THR A 2 -19.16 -0.18 -3.32
CA THR A 2 -19.12 0.57 -4.61
C THR A 2 -17.85 1.42 -4.80
N ALA A 3 -17.37 2.07 -3.75
CA ALA A 3 -16.14 2.88 -3.78
C ALA A 3 -14.88 2.10 -4.21
N ALA A 4 -14.75 0.82 -3.80
CA ALA A 4 -13.63 -0.04 -4.19
C ALA A 4 -13.63 -0.31 -5.71
N GLY A 5 -14.81 -0.58 -6.28
CA GLY A 5 -14.98 -0.76 -7.71
C GLY A 5 -14.66 0.51 -8.52
N HIS A 6 -15.10 1.68 -8.03
CA HIS A 6 -14.84 2.96 -8.68
C HIS A 6 -13.35 3.30 -8.68
N ALA A 7 -12.65 3.13 -7.56
CA ALA A 7 -11.21 3.38 -7.46
C ALA A 7 -10.40 2.44 -8.36
N ASN A 8 -10.75 1.15 -8.39
CA ASN A 8 -10.08 0.18 -9.28
C ASN A 8 -10.35 0.44 -10.77
N ALA A 9 -11.55 0.90 -11.11
CA ALA A 9 -11.88 1.30 -12.48
C ALA A 9 -11.08 2.55 -12.90
N ALA A 10 -11.03 3.58 -12.05
CA ALA A 10 -10.25 4.79 -12.30
C ALA A 10 -8.76 4.50 -12.48
N ALA A 11 -8.20 3.55 -11.73
CA ALA A 11 -6.79 3.17 -11.83
C ALA A 11 -6.37 2.68 -13.25
N ARG A 12 -7.31 2.14 -14.04
CA ARG A 12 -7.04 1.59 -15.38
C ARG A 12 -6.48 2.65 -16.33
N ASP A 13 -7.10 3.83 -16.33
CA ASP A 13 -6.75 4.90 -17.26
C ASP A 13 -5.62 5.81 -16.74
N LEU A 14 -5.33 5.77 -15.44
CA LEU A 14 -4.23 6.53 -14.82
C LEU A 14 -2.85 5.91 -15.10
N ARG A 15 -1.78 6.64 -14.80
CA ARG A 15 -0.37 6.18 -14.84
C ARG A 15 0.39 6.71 -13.61
N GLY A 16 1.58 6.16 -13.34
CA GLY A 16 2.46 6.63 -12.26
C GLY A 16 1.81 6.61 -10.87
N ALA A 17 2.13 7.62 -10.05
CA ALA A 17 1.64 7.74 -8.68
C ALA A 17 0.12 7.70 -8.55
N ALA A 18 -0.61 8.39 -9.44
CA ALA A 18 -2.07 8.46 -9.40
C ALA A 18 -2.73 7.08 -9.57
N ARG A 19 -2.19 6.23 -10.45
CA ARG A 19 -2.66 4.85 -10.61
C ARG A 19 -2.47 4.03 -9.33
N HIS A 20 -1.29 4.12 -8.73
CA HIS A 20 -0.99 3.36 -7.51
C HIS A 20 -1.82 3.83 -6.32
N ALA A 21 -2.03 5.14 -6.18
CA ALA A 21 -2.92 5.70 -5.16
C ALA A 21 -4.36 5.21 -5.33
N ALA A 22 -4.87 5.16 -6.57
CA ALA A 22 -6.20 4.63 -6.85
C ALA A 22 -6.32 3.14 -6.49
N TYR A 23 -5.31 2.31 -6.79
CA TYR A 23 -5.29 0.92 -6.33
C TYR A 23 -5.22 0.80 -4.80
N ALA A 24 -4.43 1.63 -4.13
CA ALA A 24 -4.34 1.64 -2.67
C ALA A 24 -5.71 1.94 -2.04
N ALA A 25 -6.38 2.98 -2.50
CA ALA A 25 -7.72 3.35 -2.04
C ALA A 25 -8.76 2.27 -2.33
N GLY A 26 -8.69 1.65 -3.52
CA GLY A 26 -9.58 0.56 -3.91
C GLY A 26 -9.46 -0.66 -3.00
N GLN A 27 -8.22 -1.04 -2.65
CA GLN A 27 -7.97 -2.15 -1.74
C GLN A 27 -8.35 -1.82 -0.30
N ALA A 28 -8.04 -0.62 0.20
CA ALA A 28 -8.45 -0.17 1.53
C ALA A 28 -9.98 -0.24 1.71
N ALA A 29 -10.74 0.19 0.69
CA ALA A 29 -12.20 0.12 0.69
C ALA A 29 -12.77 -1.32 0.61
N ALA A 30 -11.93 -2.32 0.30
CA ALA A 30 -12.30 -3.74 0.20
C ALA A 30 -11.88 -4.57 1.43
N VAL A 31 -11.09 -4.03 2.37
CA VAL A 31 -10.58 -4.75 3.56
C VAL A 31 -11.69 -5.39 4.38
N GLY A 32 -12.83 -4.70 4.56
CA GLY A 32 -13.99 -5.24 5.27
C GLY A 32 -14.66 -6.45 4.60
N HIS A 33 -14.23 -6.84 3.39
CA HIS A 33 -14.72 -8.02 2.68
C HIS A 33 -13.71 -9.18 2.72
N VAL A 34 -12.40 -8.88 2.67
CA VAL A 34 -11.31 -9.87 2.75
C VAL A 34 -10.12 -9.20 3.45
N ALA A 35 -9.73 -9.71 4.62
CA ALA A 35 -8.63 -9.14 5.42
C ALA A 35 -7.32 -9.05 4.64
N ALA A 36 -7.03 -10.02 3.76
CA ALA A 36 -5.82 -10.02 2.92
C ALA A 36 -5.65 -8.78 2.01
N HIS A 37 -6.70 -7.97 1.78
CA HIS A 37 -6.58 -6.72 1.03
C HIS A 37 -5.90 -5.58 1.82
N GLU A 38 -5.76 -5.71 3.14
CA GLU A 38 -5.07 -4.70 3.95
C GLU A 38 -3.61 -4.53 3.52
N LEU A 39 -2.95 -5.65 3.18
CA LEU A 39 -1.54 -5.66 2.83
C LEU A 39 -1.27 -5.02 1.46
N GLY A 40 -2.12 -5.33 0.47
CA GLY A 40 -1.95 -4.77 -0.85
C GLY A 40 -2.31 -3.28 -0.91
N ALA A 41 -3.23 -2.80 -0.06
CA ALA A 41 -3.50 -1.37 0.09
C ALA A 41 -2.24 -0.61 0.55
N ALA A 42 -1.59 -1.11 1.60
CA ALA A 42 -0.34 -0.57 2.13
C ALA A 42 0.80 -0.60 1.09
N ALA A 43 0.97 -1.73 0.40
CA ALA A 43 2.00 -1.90 -0.63
C ALA A 43 1.81 -0.96 -1.83
N TYR A 44 0.57 -0.74 -2.28
CA TYR A 44 0.28 0.20 -3.36
C TYR A 44 0.49 1.66 -2.93
N ALA A 45 0.20 2.01 -1.68
CA ALA A 45 0.52 3.34 -1.16
C ALA A 45 2.04 3.60 -1.17
N ILE A 46 2.86 2.61 -0.78
CA ILE A 46 4.33 2.69 -0.90
C ILE A 46 4.73 2.91 -2.36
N ARG A 47 4.16 2.16 -3.31
CA ARG A 47 4.43 2.37 -4.76
C ARG A 47 3.98 3.73 -5.26
N ALA A 48 2.91 4.30 -4.71
CA ALA A 48 2.48 5.65 -5.04
C ALA A 48 3.51 6.69 -4.58
N GLY A 49 4.01 6.56 -3.34
CA GLY A 49 5.09 7.41 -2.82
C GLY A 49 6.37 7.31 -3.66
N ARG A 50 6.80 6.09 -4.00
CA ARG A 50 7.95 5.86 -4.91
C ARG A 50 7.75 6.52 -6.28
N ALA A 51 6.56 6.41 -6.85
CA ALA A 51 6.27 6.95 -8.17
C ALA A 51 6.08 8.48 -8.20
N ALA A 52 5.85 9.11 -7.05
CA ALA A 52 5.73 10.56 -6.91
C ALA A 52 7.09 11.26 -6.73
N ALA A 53 8.11 10.51 -6.29
CA ALA A 53 9.46 11.03 -6.04
C ALA A 53 10.32 11.07 -7.32
N ALA A 54 11.38 11.90 -7.26
CA ALA A 54 12.47 11.87 -8.24
C ALA A 54 13.14 10.48 -8.28
N GLU A 55 13.77 10.14 -9.41
CA GLU A 55 14.27 8.78 -9.65
C GLU A 55 15.28 8.28 -8.61
N ASP A 56 16.19 9.16 -8.19
CA ASP A 56 17.21 8.92 -7.17
C ASP A 56 16.66 8.87 -5.74
N GLU A 57 15.46 9.39 -5.52
CA GLU A 57 14.80 9.44 -4.20
C GLU A 57 13.73 8.35 -4.02
N ARG A 58 13.35 7.62 -5.07
CA ARG A 58 12.21 6.69 -5.03
C ARG A 58 12.32 5.66 -3.91
N GLU A 59 13.48 5.04 -3.74
CA GLU A 59 13.65 4.04 -2.69
C GLU A 59 13.53 4.66 -1.29
N ALA A 60 14.11 5.84 -1.09
CA ALA A 60 14.04 6.55 0.18
C ALA A 60 12.59 6.94 0.50
N ALA A 61 11.85 7.45 -0.49
CA ALA A 61 10.42 7.77 -0.36
C ALA A 61 9.60 6.53 0.01
N GLY A 62 9.87 5.38 -0.62
CA GLY A 62 9.19 4.13 -0.28
C GLY A 62 9.47 3.64 1.14
N ARG A 63 10.73 3.73 1.60
CA ARG A 63 11.11 3.38 2.98
C ARG A 63 10.49 4.35 4.00
N LEU A 64 10.39 5.63 3.67
CA LEU A 64 9.74 6.63 4.51
C LEU A 64 8.24 6.34 4.66
N GLU A 65 7.54 6.06 3.56
CA GLU A 65 6.12 5.70 3.56
C GLU A 65 5.87 4.41 4.36
N CYS A 66 6.70 3.38 4.18
CA CYS A 66 6.63 2.14 4.96
C CYS A 66 6.76 2.38 6.47
N ARG A 67 7.75 3.17 6.90
CA ARG A 67 7.94 3.53 8.31
C ARG A 67 6.79 4.38 8.85
N TRP A 68 6.28 5.31 8.05
CA TRP A 68 5.13 6.13 8.43
C TRP A 68 3.89 5.26 8.65
N GLN A 69 3.57 4.34 7.72
CA GLN A 69 2.46 3.39 7.88
C GLN A 69 2.60 2.55 9.16
N ARG A 70 3.81 2.03 9.45
CA ARG A 70 4.07 1.26 10.68
C ARG A 70 3.91 2.10 11.95
N ALA A 71 4.21 3.39 11.90
CA ALA A 71 4.02 4.30 13.03
C ALA A 71 2.54 4.59 13.32
N GLN A 72 1.66 4.47 12.32
CA GLN A 72 0.21 4.65 12.46
C GLN A 72 -0.51 3.40 13.01
N LEU A 73 0.18 2.27 13.19
CA LEU A 73 -0.44 1.03 13.66
C LEU A 73 -0.82 1.14 15.16
N PRO A 74 -2.08 0.83 15.53
CA PRO A 74 -2.45 0.65 16.92
C PRO A 74 -1.62 -0.45 17.58
N HIS A 75 -1.26 -0.25 18.85
CA HIS A 75 -0.38 -1.16 19.59
C HIS A 75 -0.91 -2.60 19.61
N GLU A 76 -2.23 -2.76 19.71
CA GLU A 76 -2.94 -4.03 19.86
C GLU A 76 -2.79 -4.96 18.65
N ILE A 77 -2.61 -4.41 17.46
CA ILE A 77 -2.52 -5.16 16.21
C ILE A 77 -1.14 -5.05 15.54
N ARG A 78 -0.23 -4.27 16.12
CA ARG A 78 1.05 -3.92 15.49
C ARG A 78 1.86 -5.15 15.13
N GLU A 79 2.08 -6.06 16.08
CA GLU A 79 2.86 -7.28 15.86
C GLU A 79 2.23 -8.17 14.79
N LEU A 80 0.90 -8.33 14.83
CA LEU A 80 0.17 -9.12 13.82
C LEU A 80 0.38 -8.57 12.40
N VAL A 81 0.29 -7.25 12.24
CA VAL A 81 0.48 -6.60 10.94
C VAL A 81 1.95 -6.70 10.48
N LEU A 82 2.92 -6.52 11.38
CA LEU A 82 4.34 -6.62 11.02
C LEU A 82 4.75 -8.04 10.63
N ASP A 83 4.26 -9.05 11.35
CA ASP A 83 4.48 -10.45 10.99
C ASP A 83 3.86 -10.79 9.64
N ASP A 84 2.66 -10.29 9.37
CA ASP A 84 2.00 -10.50 8.08
C ASP A 84 2.74 -9.81 6.92
N GLN A 85 3.21 -8.57 7.13
CA GLN A 85 4.10 -7.87 6.20
C GLN A 85 5.34 -8.71 5.90
N ARG A 86 5.98 -9.30 6.91
CA ARG A 86 7.18 -10.13 6.74
C ARG A 86 6.88 -11.42 5.99
N LEU A 87 5.81 -12.14 6.35
CA LEU A 87 5.46 -13.43 5.75
C LEU A 87 5.03 -13.31 4.28
N ARG A 88 4.33 -12.23 3.94
CA ARG A 88 3.74 -12.03 2.61
C ARG A 88 4.46 -11.00 1.75
N ASN A 89 5.61 -10.45 2.18
CA ASN A 89 6.30 -9.36 1.48
C ASN A 89 6.62 -9.68 0.01
N ALA A 90 6.93 -10.94 -0.29
CA ALA A 90 7.18 -11.39 -1.67
C ALA A 90 5.98 -11.16 -2.60
N LEU A 91 4.74 -11.31 -2.10
CA LEU A 91 3.51 -11.01 -2.85
C LEU A 91 3.32 -9.50 -3.07
N CYS A 92 3.96 -8.69 -2.23
CA CYS A 92 3.93 -7.23 -2.26
C CYS A 92 5.22 -6.62 -2.84
N TRP A 93 5.97 -7.39 -3.63
CA TRP A 93 7.19 -6.91 -4.32
C TRP A 93 8.25 -6.36 -3.37
N PHE A 94 8.36 -6.93 -2.18
CA PHE A 94 9.29 -6.48 -1.14
C PHE A 94 9.07 -5.01 -0.73
N ALA A 95 7.84 -4.51 -0.85
CA ALA A 95 7.49 -3.14 -0.51
C ALA A 95 7.77 -2.80 0.97
N PHE A 96 7.74 -3.80 1.86
CA PHE A 96 7.94 -3.62 3.30
C PHE A 96 9.39 -3.79 3.77
N ASP A 97 10.37 -3.87 2.86
CA ASP A 97 11.80 -3.83 3.20
C ASP A 97 12.20 -2.39 3.56
N CYS A 98 11.84 -2.03 4.78
CA CYS A 98 12.20 -0.84 5.51
C CYS A 98 12.63 -1.25 6.93
#